data_AF-A0A6G8CYU1-F1
#
_entry.id   AF-A0A6G8CYU1-F1
#
_cell.length_a   1.000
_cell.length_b   1.000
_cell.length_c   1.000
_cell.angle_alpha   90.00
_cell.angle_beta   90.00
_cell.angle_gamma   90.00
#
_symmetry.space_group_name_H-M   'P 1'
#
loop_
_entity.id
_entity.type
_entity.pdbx_description
1 polymer ?
#
loop_
_entity_poly.entity_id
_entity_poly.type
_entity_poly.pdbx_seq_one_letter_code
_entity_poly.pdbx_strand_id
1 'polypeptide(L)'
;MLTTNAEMQALSAAQPRRERVSHQGRKLRMEGTRMACAHCKASAEIRTSAMLTVTMRETIYQCTNVECGHTFVVASEVVRTLCPSATPDPTVNIPLSTHVRRDMLRVVLDNAGEAAHVARFTLPVTGDLFAGGAGTAGESS
;
A
#
# COMPACT_ATOMS: atom_id res chain seq x y z
N MET A 1 -5.12 -16.97 -39.50
CA MET A 1 -5.42 -15.69 -40.16
C MET A 1 -4.31 -14.73 -39.76
N LEU A 2 -3.37 -14.49 -40.67
CA LEU A 2 -2.16 -13.71 -40.42
C LEU A 2 -2.54 -12.23 -40.49
N THR A 3 -2.45 -11.50 -39.38
CA THR A 3 -2.53 -10.04 -39.37
C THR A 3 -1.45 -9.51 -40.30
N THR A 4 -1.83 -8.69 -41.27
CA THR A 4 -0.90 -8.21 -42.30
C THR A 4 0.16 -7.30 -41.68
N ASN A 5 1.35 -7.24 -42.28
CA ASN A 5 2.44 -6.36 -41.78
C ASN A 5 2.00 -4.89 -41.67
N ALA A 6 1.03 -4.48 -42.50
CA ALA A 6 0.43 -3.15 -42.46
C ALA A 6 -0.41 -2.91 -41.19
N GLU A 7 -1.13 -3.91 -40.69
CA GLU A 7 -1.91 -3.80 -39.45
C GLU A 7 -0.99 -3.70 -38.23
N MET A 8 0.11 -4.45 -38.19
CA MET A 8 1.14 -4.31 -37.15
C MET A 8 1.82 -2.94 -37.17
N GLN A 9 2.05 -2.37 -38.35
CA GLN A 9 2.60 -1.02 -38.50
C GLN A 9 1.61 0.07 -38.06
N ALA A 10 0.32 -0.08 -38.36
CA ALA A 10 -0.71 0.84 -37.91
C ALA A 10 -0.88 0.81 -36.38
N LEU A 11 -0.84 -0.38 -35.77
CA LEU A 11 -0.93 -0.55 -34.32
C LEU A 11 0.31 -0.01 -33.58
N SER A 12 1.51 -0.11 -34.15
CA SER A 12 2.72 0.46 -33.55
C SER A 12 2.75 1.98 -33.68
N ALA A 13 2.27 2.55 -34.79
CA ALA A 13 2.12 3.98 -34.99
C ALA A 13 1.05 4.62 -34.08
N ALA A 14 0.00 3.85 -33.72
CA ALA A 14 -1.08 4.30 -32.85
C ALA A 14 -0.78 4.18 -31.35
N GLN A 15 0.39 3.66 -30.95
CA GLN A 15 0.76 3.63 -29.52
C GLN A 15 0.87 5.08 -29.03
N PRO A 16 0.02 5.53 -28.08
CA PRO A 16 0.13 6.88 -27.57
C PRO A 16 1.50 7.00 -26.91
N ARG A 17 2.32 7.92 -27.43
CA ARG A 17 3.58 8.31 -26.83
C ARG A 17 3.24 8.99 -25.51
N ARG A 18 3.02 8.19 -24.46
CA ARG A 18 2.86 8.67 -23.10
C ARG A 18 4.19 9.35 -22.78
N GLU A 19 4.22 10.67 -22.88
CA GLU A 19 5.39 11.43 -22.45
C GLU A 19 5.68 11.02 -21.01
N ARG A 20 6.80 10.33 -20.83
CA ARG A 20 7.31 10.06 -19.50
C ARG A 20 7.73 11.41 -18.96
N VAL A 21 6.83 12.06 -18.23
CA VAL A 21 7.20 13.20 -17.40
C VAL A 21 8.27 12.67 -16.43
N SER A 22 9.49 13.18 -16.54
CA SER A 22 10.56 12.74 -15.68
C SER A 22 10.21 13.11 -14.24
N HIS A 23 10.07 12.12 -13.36
CA HIS A 23 10.11 12.35 -11.91
C HIS A 23 11.51 12.73 -11.41
N GLN A 24 12.43 13.10 -12.31
CA GLN A 24 13.77 13.52 -11.95
C GLN A 24 13.69 14.84 -11.17
N GLY A 25 13.88 14.75 -9.86
CA GLY A 25 14.39 15.89 -9.08
C GLY A 25 13.38 16.70 -8.28
N ARG A 26 12.08 16.38 -8.26
CA ARG A 26 11.28 16.84 -7.11
C ARG A 26 11.78 16.06 -5.90
N LYS A 27 12.52 16.71 -5.00
CA LYS A 27 12.53 16.30 -3.59
C LYS A 27 11.06 16.11 -3.25
N LEU A 28 10.60 14.87 -3.13
CA LEU A 28 9.34 14.57 -2.50
C LEU A 28 9.53 15.07 -1.06
N ARG A 29 9.29 16.37 -0.84
CA ARG A 29 9.07 16.87 0.51
C ARG A 29 7.97 15.96 1.04
N MET A 30 8.16 15.36 2.21
CA MET A 30 7.20 14.41 2.76
C MET A 30 5.79 15.03 2.77
N GLU A 31 5.04 14.77 1.69
CA GLU A 31 3.75 15.37 1.41
C GLU A 31 2.66 14.60 2.16
N GLY A 32 2.97 13.36 2.56
CA GLY A 32 2.15 12.52 3.42
C GLY A 32 1.95 13.04 4.85
N THR A 33 2.59 14.16 5.23
CA THR A 33 2.46 14.78 6.55
C THR A 33 1.92 16.21 6.49
N ARG A 34 1.65 16.77 5.30
CA ARG A 34 1.21 18.16 5.15
C ARG A 34 -0.29 18.24 4.94
N MET A 35 -1.04 18.41 6.04
CA MET A 35 -2.44 18.82 5.97
C MET A 35 -2.54 20.32 5.75
N ALA A 36 -3.46 20.75 4.88
CA ALA A 36 -3.74 22.17 4.68
C ALA A 36 -4.73 22.67 5.72
N CYS A 37 -4.50 23.87 6.24
CA CYS A 37 -5.44 24.54 7.14
C CYS A 37 -6.75 24.85 6.42
N ALA A 38 -7.89 24.52 7.05
CA ALA A 38 -9.22 24.77 6.48
C ALA A 38 -9.55 26.26 6.29
N HIS A 39 -8.89 27.15 7.05
CA HIS A 39 -9.14 28.60 7.00
C HIS A 39 -8.29 29.32 5.96
N CYS A 40 -6.96 29.18 6.04
CA CYS A 40 -6.04 29.96 5.20
C CYS A 40 -5.32 29.14 4.12
N LYS A 41 -5.56 27.83 4.04
CA LYS A 41 -4.91 26.88 3.11
C LYS A 41 -3.37 26.80 3.25
N ALA A 42 -2.79 27.49 4.24
CA ALA A 42 -1.39 27.33 4.60
C ALA A 42 -1.13 25.90 5.12
N SER A 43 0.13 25.48 5.11
CA SER A 43 0.53 24.19 5.66
C SER A 43 0.26 24.13 7.17
N ALA A 44 -0.11 22.95 7.66
CA ALA A 44 -0.14 22.64 9.07
C ALA A 44 0.95 21.62 9.42
N GLU A 45 1.54 21.77 10.60
CA GLU A 45 2.54 20.88 11.17
C GLU A 45 1.91 19.95 12.20
N ILE A 46 2.33 18.69 12.20
CA ILE A 46 1.95 17.74 13.26
C ILE A 46 2.65 18.17 14.55
N ARG A 47 1.88 18.26 15.64
CA ARG A 47 2.41 18.46 16.99
C ARG A 47 2.47 17.16 17.76
N THR A 48 1.41 16.37 17.70
CA THR A 48 1.32 15.09 18.38
C THR A 48 0.45 14.13 17.57
N SER A 49 0.73 12.84 17.70
CA SER A 49 -0.10 11.78 17.11
C SER A 49 -0.27 10.64 18.09
N ALA A 50 -1.49 10.15 18.25
CA ALA A 50 -1.84 9.01 19.09
C ALA A 50 -2.51 7.94 18.22
N MET A 51 -2.12 6.68 18.42
CA MET A 51 -2.82 5.54 17.82
C MET A 51 -4.04 5.22 18.68
N LEU A 52 -5.23 5.23 18.09
CA LEU A 52 -6.47 4.91 18.81
C LEU A 52 -6.82 3.44 18.65
N THR A 53 -6.72 2.93 17.42
CA THR A 53 -6.89 1.51 17.09
C THR A 53 -5.80 1.09 16.11
N VAL A 54 -5.72 -0.21 15.79
CA VAL A 54 -4.75 -0.72 14.81
C VAL A 54 -4.91 -0.05 13.42
N THR A 55 -6.13 0.40 13.10
CA THR A 55 -6.46 1.02 11.80
C THR A 55 -6.62 2.55 11.87
N MET A 56 -6.71 3.15 13.06
CA MET A 56 -7.03 4.56 13.26
C MET A 56 -5.97 5.30 14.08
N ARG A 57 -5.56 6.47 13.59
CA ARG A 57 -4.64 7.39 14.26
C ARG A 57 -5.25 8.78 14.38
N GLU A 58 -5.21 9.35 15.57
CA GLU A 58 -5.55 10.73 15.84
C GLU A 58 -4.28 11.59 15.81
N THR A 59 -4.34 12.76 15.17
CA THR A 59 -3.19 13.64 14.99
C THR A 59 -3.60 15.09 15.19
N ILE A 60 -2.85 15.80 16.03
CA ILE A 60 -3.04 17.24 16.28
C ILE A 60 -2.14 18.02 15.33
N TYR A 61 -2.74 18.93 14.58
CA TYR A 61 -2.10 19.81 13.63
C TYR A 61 -2.15 21.27 14.11
N GLN A 62 -1.10 22.04 13.83
CA GLN A 62 -1.06 23.49 14.02
C GLN A 62 -0.69 24.19 12.72
N CYS A 63 -1.46 25.21 12.34
CA CYS A 63 -1.20 26.04 11.18
C CYS A 63 0.15 26.78 11.31
N THR A 64 0.91 26.85 10.22
CA THR A 64 2.18 27.59 10.18
C THR A 64 2.00 29.11 10.03
N ASN A 65 0.82 29.57 9.57
CA ASN A 65 0.52 31.00 9.50
C ASN A 65 0.20 31.51 10.92
N VAL A 66 1.07 32.38 11.44
CA VAL A 66 0.97 32.95 12.79
C VAL A 66 -0.31 33.76 12.98
N GLU A 67 -0.79 34.45 11.94
CA GLU A 67 -2.04 35.21 12.00
C GLU A 67 -3.26 34.28 12.07
N CYS A 68 -3.16 33.10 11.48
CA CYS A 68 -4.25 32.12 11.51
C CYS A 68 -4.24 31.32 12.81
N GLY A 69 -3.07 30.83 13.25
CA GLY A 69 -2.88 30.11 14.52
C GLY A 69 -3.72 28.84 14.71
N HIS A 70 -4.50 28.43 13.71
CA HIS A 70 -5.52 27.41 13.85
C HIS A 70 -4.89 26.06 14.22
N THR A 71 -5.38 25.48 15.32
CA THR A 71 -4.97 24.17 15.83
C THR A 71 -6.17 23.24 15.77
N PHE A 72 -6.00 22.08 15.15
CA PHE A 72 -7.10 21.18 14.84
C PHE A 72 -6.67 19.72 14.92
N VAL A 73 -7.65 18.83 15.10
CA VAL A 73 -7.43 17.39 15.24
C VAL A 73 -7.93 16.67 13.99
N VAL A 74 -7.16 15.69 13.53
CA VAL A 74 -7.47 14.87 12.36
C VAL A 74 -7.44 13.41 12.75
N ALA A 75 -8.53 12.70 12.49
CA ALA A 75 -8.60 11.25 12.52
C ALA A 75 -8.23 10.69 11.14
N SER A 76 -7.17 9.89 11.07
CA SER A 76 -6.75 9.17 9.87
C SER A 76 -7.02 7.68 10.05
N GLU A 77 -7.82 7.09 9.17
CA GLU A 77 -8.22 5.70 9.25
C GLU A 77 -7.93 4.93 7.95
N VAL A 78 -7.52 3.67 8.07
CA VAL A 78 -7.40 2.74 6.93
C VAL A 78 -8.78 2.19 6.57
N VAL A 79 -9.42 2.79 5.57
CA VAL A 79 -10.82 2.49 5.20
C VAL A 79 -10.97 1.24 4.33
N ARG A 80 -10.02 1.00 3.40
CA ARG A 80 -10.13 -0.10 2.44
C ARG A 80 -8.78 -0.55 1.91
N THR A 81 -8.70 -1.83 1.57
CA THR A 81 -7.52 -2.46 0.99
C THR A 81 -7.59 -2.42 -0.53
N LEU A 82 -6.58 -1.80 -1.15
CA LEU A 82 -6.44 -1.77 -2.62
C LEU A 82 -5.68 -3.00 -3.14
N CYS A 83 -4.73 -3.51 -2.37
CA CYS A 83 -3.96 -4.72 -2.65
C CYS A 83 -3.80 -5.50 -1.33
N PRO A 84 -4.08 -6.82 -1.29
CA PRO A 84 -3.90 -7.61 -0.07
C PRO A 84 -2.45 -7.60 0.39
N SER A 85 -2.23 -7.63 1.72
CA SER A 85 -0.90 -7.76 2.31
C SER A 85 -0.32 -9.15 2.03
N ALA A 86 1.00 -9.22 1.82
CA ALA A 86 1.74 -10.49 1.76
C ALA A 86 1.93 -11.13 3.15
N THR A 87 1.74 -10.36 4.23
CA THR A 87 1.79 -10.81 5.62
C THR A 87 0.57 -10.25 6.35
N PRO A 88 -0.63 -10.83 6.13
CA PRO A 88 -1.85 -10.35 6.79
C PRO A 88 -1.84 -10.70 8.28
N ASP A 89 -2.24 -9.76 9.12
CA ASP A 89 -2.58 -10.02 10.52
C ASP A 89 -4.05 -10.51 10.58
N PRO A 90 -4.32 -11.72 11.10
CA PRO A 90 -5.68 -12.26 11.14
C PRO A 90 -6.62 -11.47 12.06
N THR A 91 -6.11 -10.64 12.97
CA THR A 91 -6.92 -9.81 13.86
C THR A 91 -7.43 -8.54 13.19
N VAL A 92 -6.87 -8.16 12.03
CA VAL A 92 -7.19 -6.92 11.33
C VAL A 92 -8.02 -7.20 10.08
N ASN A 93 -9.32 -6.90 10.16
CA ASN A 93 -10.23 -7.05 9.03
C ASN A 93 -10.53 -5.70 8.36
N ILE A 94 -9.91 -5.45 7.20
CA ILE A 94 -10.15 -4.25 6.38
C ILE A 94 -10.81 -4.68 5.07
N PRO A 95 -11.94 -4.05 4.66
CA PRO A 95 -12.64 -4.45 3.45
C PRO A 95 -11.80 -4.20 2.19
N LEU A 96 -11.82 -5.16 1.26
CA LEU A 96 -11.26 -4.97 -0.08
C LEU A 96 -12.10 -3.95 -0.86
N SER A 97 -11.43 -3.06 -1.58
CA SER A 97 -12.09 -2.12 -2.49
C SER A 97 -12.76 -2.80 -3.68
N THR A 98 -13.79 -2.16 -4.23
CA THR A 98 -14.63 -2.71 -5.31
C THR A 98 -13.90 -2.93 -6.64
N HIS A 99 -12.78 -2.24 -6.86
CA HIS A 99 -11.99 -2.42 -8.08
C HIS A 99 -11.18 -3.73 -8.09
N VAL A 100 -10.99 -4.36 -6.93
CA VAL A 100 -10.29 -5.64 -6.82
C VAL A 100 -11.26 -6.74 -7.22
N ARG A 101 -11.07 -7.28 -8.44
CA ARG A 101 -11.79 -8.45 -8.93
C ARG A 101 -11.34 -9.68 -8.17
N ARG A 102 -12.04 -10.01 -7.07
CA ARG A 102 -11.69 -11.13 -6.18
C ARG A 102 -11.54 -12.46 -6.93
N ASP A 103 -12.42 -12.73 -7.89
CA ASP A 103 -12.39 -13.97 -8.66
C ASP A 103 -11.12 -14.06 -9.53
N MET A 104 -10.74 -12.97 -10.19
CA MET A 104 -9.52 -12.94 -10.98
C MET A 104 -8.28 -13.03 -10.09
N LEU A 105 -8.26 -12.32 -8.96
CA LEU A 105 -7.17 -12.44 -7.99
C LEU A 105 -6.97 -13.89 -7.57
N ARG A 106 -8.06 -14.62 -7.27
CA ARG A 106 -8.02 -16.03 -6.91
C ARG A 106 -7.44 -16.89 -8.04
N VAL A 107 -7.90 -16.71 -9.27
CA VAL A 107 -7.38 -17.44 -10.44
C VAL A 107 -5.88 -17.19 -10.64
N VAL A 108 -5.42 -15.95 -10.46
CA VAL A 108 -3.98 -15.64 -10.56
C VAL A 108 -3.19 -16.39 -9.49
N LEU A 109 -3.68 -16.41 -8.25
CA LEU A 109 -3.02 -17.11 -7.15
C LEU A 109 -3.01 -18.63 -7.38
N ASP A 110 -4.10 -19.20 -7.88
CA ASP A 110 -4.21 -20.64 -8.16
C ASP A 110 -3.28 -21.10 -9.31
N ASN A 111 -2.96 -20.22 -10.26
CA ASN A 111 -2.10 -20.52 -11.42
C ASN A 111 -0.66 -20.00 -11.26
N ALA A 112 -0.34 -19.28 -10.18
CA ALA A 112 0.98 -18.71 -9.98
C ALA A 112 1.99 -19.82 -9.68
N GLY A 113 3.12 -19.81 -10.42
CA GLY A 113 4.25 -20.67 -10.11
C GLY A 113 4.98 -20.21 -8.85
N GLU A 114 5.55 -21.15 -8.10
CA GLU A 114 6.38 -20.84 -6.93
C GLU A 114 7.78 -20.38 -7.34
N ALA A 115 8.30 -19.38 -6.63
CA ALA A 115 9.66 -18.89 -6.79
C ALA A 115 10.29 -18.65 -5.41
N ALA A 116 11.56 -18.99 -5.25
CA ALA A 116 12.25 -18.84 -3.98
C ALA A 116 12.36 -17.37 -3.54
N HIS A 117 11.93 -17.06 -2.31
CA HIS A 117 12.06 -15.75 -1.67
C HIS A 117 12.36 -15.91 -0.18
N VAL A 118 13.28 -15.10 0.35
CA VAL A 118 13.61 -15.05 1.79
C VAL A 118 13.20 -13.69 2.34
N ALA A 119 12.18 -13.68 3.20
CA ALA A 119 11.71 -12.47 3.86
C ALA A 119 12.79 -11.91 4.81
N ARG A 120 13.11 -10.61 4.68
CA ARG A 120 14.17 -9.95 5.46
C ARG A 120 13.67 -9.18 6.68
N PHE A 121 12.42 -8.70 6.64
CA PHE A 121 11.90 -7.70 7.60
C PHE A 121 10.64 -8.14 8.34
N THR A 122 10.03 -9.25 7.92
CA THR A 122 8.83 -9.81 8.54
C THR A 122 9.13 -11.23 8.97
N LEU A 123 8.82 -11.56 10.22
CA LEU A 123 8.72 -12.95 10.63
C LEU A 123 7.59 -13.62 9.84
N PRO A 124 7.76 -14.86 9.36
CA PRO A 124 6.67 -15.59 8.73
C PRO A 124 5.56 -15.78 9.77
N VAL A 125 4.50 -14.96 9.69
CA VAL A 125 3.32 -15.10 10.56
C VAL A 125 2.57 -16.38 10.20
N THR A 126 2.62 -16.76 8.92
CA THR A 126 2.32 -18.08 8.39
C THR A 126 3.55 -19.00 8.50
N GLY A 127 4.16 -19.07 9.69
CA GLY A 127 4.87 -20.28 10.08
C GLY A 127 3.80 -21.33 10.36
N ASP A 128 3.38 -22.05 9.32
CA ASP A 128 2.91 -23.42 9.48
C ASP A 128 1.84 -23.67 10.56
N LEU A 129 0.61 -23.22 10.32
CA LEU A 129 -0.53 -23.90 10.94
C LEU A 129 -0.66 -25.36 10.45
N PHE A 130 0.09 -25.75 9.39
CA PHE A 130 0.06 -27.07 8.78
C PHE A 130 1.40 -27.60 8.24
N ALA A 131 2.58 -27.12 8.67
CA ALA A 131 3.78 -27.95 8.43
C ALA A 131 3.65 -29.19 9.30
N GLY A 132 3.27 -30.27 8.63
CA GLY A 132 3.27 -31.61 9.17
C GLY A 132 4.62 -31.93 9.81
N GLY A 133 4.53 -32.75 10.85
CA GLY A 133 5.62 -33.09 11.76
C GLY A 133 6.99 -33.23 11.10
N ALA A 134 7.90 -32.33 11.49
CA ALA A 134 9.31 -32.69 11.59
C ALA A 134 9.48 -33.33 12.96
N GLY A 135 9.70 -34.64 12.95
CA GLY A 135 9.74 -35.48 14.14
C GLY A 135 10.71 -34.96 15.20
N THR A 136 10.22 -34.95 16.44
CA THR A 136 11.04 -35.09 17.63
C THR A 136 11.71 -36.46 17.60
N ALA A 137 12.82 -36.58 16.87
CA ALA A 137 13.76 -37.67 16.98
C ALA A 137 15.02 -37.11 17.64
N GLY A 138 15.38 -37.64 18.81
CA GLY A 138 16.71 -37.46 19.38
C GLY A 138 16.75 -37.10 20.86
N GLU A 139 16.53 -38.08 21.72
CA GLU A 139 17.33 -38.24 22.93
C GLU A 139 18.82 -37.98 22.64
N SER A 140 19.46 -37.14 23.44
CA SER A 140 20.84 -37.35 23.95
C SER A 140 21.35 -36.11 24.70
N SER A 141 21.23 -36.15 26.04
CA SER A 141 22.31 -35.95 27.02
C SER A 141 21.72 -35.67 28.40
#